data_AF-A0A353BEC3-F1
#
_entry.id   AF-A0A353BEC3-F1
#
_cell.length_a   1.000
_cell.length_b   1.000
_cell.length_c   1.000
_cell.angle_alpha   90.00
_cell.angle_beta   90.00
_cell.angle_gamma   90.00
#
_symmetry.space_group_name_H-M   'P 1'
#
loop_
_entity.id
_entity.type
_entity.pdbx_description
1 polymer ?
#
loop_
_entity_poly.entity_id
_entity_poly.type
_entity_poly.pdbx_seq_one_letter_code
_entity_poly.pdbx_strand_id
1 'polypeptide(L)'
;MFSLTALKTRLTHLRRSYATKSAVLREAPRHRYLQLATHGFYIEASQQSPVFPTSSERIQSFSSLATEADVSLWNPGLLSGLVMAGANQESVADSILHAAEIEALSLPAMELVVLSTCESAVGASTAAEGMSGFQRAFHIAGARTVLSSLWEIDDAATVELMKKFYTYLWIKKMSRIEAIRSTTPKN
;
A
#
# COMPACT_ATOMS: atom_id res chain seq x y z
N MET A 1 -17.41 -14.95 36.80
CA MET A 1 -18.36 -14.58 35.73
C MET A 1 -17.82 -13.32 35.05
N PHE A 2 -16.84 -13.47 34.15
CA PHE A 2 -16.20 -12.34 33.47
C PHE A 2 -16.93 -12.08 32.15
N SER A 3 -17.65 -10.96 32.08
CA SER A 3 -18.34 -10.50 30.88
C SER A 3 -17.32 -10.04 29.85
N LEU A 4 -17.03 -10.90 28.88
CA LEU A 4 -16.40 -10.53 27.61
C LEU A 4 -17.39 -9.65 26.83
N THR A 5 -17.39 -8.35 27.11
CA THR A 5 -17.90 -7.36 26.18
C THR A 5 -16.96 -7.39 24.98
N ALA A 6 -17.27 -8.29 24.04
CA ALA A 6 -16.53 -8.47 22.81
C ALA A 6 -16.43 -7.12 22.11
N LEU A 7 -15.20 -6.62 21.97
CA LEU A 7 -14.88 -5.61 20.96
C LEU A 7 -15.51 -6.12 19.67
N LYS A 8 -16.51 -5.39 19.15
CA LYS A 8 -17.12 -5.67 17.84
C LYS A 8 -16.07 -5.32 16.79
N THR A 9 -15.09 -6.19 16.60
CA THR A 9 -14.03 -6.05 15.61
C THR A 9 -14.62 -6.41 14.25
N ARG A 10 -14.89 -5.40 13.43
CA ARG A 10 -15.18 -5.61 12.00
C ARG A 10 -13.88 -6.04 11.32
N LEU A 11 -13.74 -7.34 11.08
CA LEU A 11 -12.65 -7.89 10.28
C LEU A 11 -13.11 -7.98 8.82
N THR A 12 -12.57 -7.12 7.97
CA THR A 12 -12.77 -7.20 6.51
C THR A 12 -11.56 -7.90 5.91
N HIS A 13 -11.81 -8.93 5.12
CA HIS A 13 -10.76 -9.77 4.57
C HIS A 13 -10.89 -9.84 3.06
N LEU A 14 -9.97 -9.18 2.37
CA LEU A 14 -9.90 -9.14 0.92
C LEU A 14 -8.79 -10.10 0.46
N ARG A 15 -9.16 -11.18 -0.24
CA ARG A 15 -8.21 -12.15 -0.80
C ARG A 15 -8.55 -12.45 -2.25
N ARG A 16 -7.53 -12.86 -3.02
CA ARG A 16 -7.66 -13.27 -4.42
C ARG A 16 -8.43 -12.20 -5.20
N SER A 17 -9.42 -12.57 -6.02
CA SER A 17 -10.20 -11.67 -6.88
C SER A 17 -10.85 -10.49 -6.15
N TYR A 18 -11.08 -10.57 -4.84
CA TYR A 18 -11.70 -9.49 -4.06
C TYR A 18 -10.71 -8.41 -3.60
N ALA A 19 -9.41 -8.67 -3.64
CA ALA A 19 -8.36 -7.71 -3.28
C ALA A 19 -8.08 -6.71 -4.42
N THR A 20 -9.13 -6.03 -4.88
CA THR A 20 -9.08 -5.00 -5.94
C THR A 20 -8.66 -3.65 -5.38
N LYS A 21 -8.13 -2.77 -6.23
CA LYS A 21 -7.84 -1.37 -5.89
C LYS A 21 -9.06 -0.69 -5.27
N SER A 22 -10.19 -0.74 -5.95
CA SER A 22 -11.43 -0.09 -5.49
C SER A 22 -11.92 -0.64 -4.15
N ALA A 23 -11.73 -1.94 -3.86
CA ALA A 23 -12.09 -2.49 -2.55
C ALA A 23 -11.23 -1.92 -1.42
N VAL A 24 -9.92 -1.74 -1.65
CA VAL A 24 -9.03 -1.13 -0.65
C VAL A 24 -9.38 0.33 -0.42
N LEU A 25 -9.57 1.12 -1.48
CA LEU A 25 -9.94 2.53 -1.36
C LEU A 25 -11.28 2.74 -0.62
N ARG A 26 -12.26 1.84 -0.81
CA ARG A 26 -13.55 1.90 -0.11
C ARG A 26 -13.47 1.47 1.36
N GLU A 27 -12.70 0.42 1.67
CA GLU A 27 -12.72 -0.17 3.01
C GLU A 27 -11.67 0.45 3.95
N ALA A 28 -10.54 0.93 3.45
CA ALA A 28 -9.46 1.46 4.30
C ALA A 28 -9.94 2.60 5.25
N PRO A 29 -10.72 3.61 4.80
CA PRO A 29 -11.21 4.67 5.69
C PRO A 29 -12.15 4.18 6.82
N ARG A 30 -12.68 2.96 6.70
CA ARG A 30 -13.64 2.37 7.64
C ARG A 30 -12.97 1.54 8.75
N HIS A 31 -11.64 1.45 8.75
CA HIS A 31 -10.88 0.60 9.67
C HIS A 31 -9.77 1.39 10.39
N ARG A 32 -9.39 0.87 11.56
CA ARG A 32 -8.30 1.42 12.39
C ARG A 32 -6.97 0.70 12.17
N TYR A 33 -7.02 -0.47 11.53
CA TYR A 33 -5.88 -1.33 11.27
C TYR A 33 -5.99 -1.83 9.83
N LEU A 34 -4.90 -1.71 9.07
CA LEU A 34 -4.79 -2.18 7.69
C LEU A 34 -3.52 -3.01 7.55
N GLN A 35 -3.62 -4.19 6.94
CA GLN A 35 -2.49 -5.00 6.53
C GLN A 35 -2.60 -5.21 5.02
N LEU A 36 -1.57 -4.81 4.29
CA LEU A 36 -1.41 -5.10 2.87
C LEU A 36 -0.26 -6.09 2.71
N ALA A 37 -0.52 -7.19 2.02
CA ALA A 37 0.47 -8.21 1.66
C ALA A 37 0.33 -8.45 0.16
N THR A 38 1.08 -7.69 -0.63
CA THR A 38 0.99 -7.68 -2.09
C THR A 38 2.34 -7.32 -2.72
N HIS A 39 2.48 -7.44 -4.03
CA HIS A 39 3.68 -7.01 -4.74
C HIS A 39 3.66 -5.49 -5.00
N GLY A 40 4.77 -4.82 -4.75
CA GLY A 40 4.96 -3.41 -5.08
C GLY A 40 5.97 -3.24 -6.21
N PHE A 41 5.89 -2.12 -6.93
CA PHE A 41 6.89 -1.71 -7.90
C PHE A 41 7.11 -0.19 -7.84
N TYR A 42 8.26 0.24 -8.34
CA TYR A 42 8.63 1.62 -8.52
C TYR A 42 9.25 1.82 -9.91
N ILE A 43 8.93 2.94 -10.55
CA ILE A 43 9.47 3.36 -11.85
C ILE A 43 10.33 4.60 -11.63
N GLU A 44 11.60 4.53 -11.99
CA GLU A 44 12.51 5.68 -11.88
C GLU A 44 12.05 6.82 -12.81
N ALA A 45 12.03 8.04 -12.30
CA ALA A 45 11.52 9.18 -13.06
C ALA A 45 12.36 9.54 -14.31
N SER A 46 13.60 9.03 -14.40
CA SER A 46 14.47 9.14 -15.58
C SER A 46 14.12 8.13 -16.69
N GLN A 47 13.46 7.02 -16.33
CA GLN A 47 12.85 6.08 -17.26
C GLN A 47 11.50 6.68 -17.65
N GLN A 48 11.44 7.29 -18.83
CA GLN A 48 10.22 7.85 -19.42
C GLN A 48 9.00 6.97 -19.11
N SER A 49 7.98 7.56 -18.47
CA SER A 49 6.67 6.94 -18.33
C SER A 49 6.25 6.31 -19.67
N PRO A 50 5.69 5.09 -19.73
CA PRO A 50 5.27 4.44 -20.98
C PRO A 50 4.19 5.19 -21.80
N VAL A 51 3.85 6.42 -21.41
CA VAL A 51 2.77 7.27 -21.94
C VAL A 51 3.33 8.48 -22.71
N PHE A 52 4.58 8.45 -23.16
CA PHE A 52 5.09 9.44 -24.11
C PHE A 52 4.99 8.90 -25.55
N PRO A 53 4.03 9.32 -26.38
CA PRO A 53 4.09 9.06 -27.81
C PRO A 53 5.25 9.87 -28.39
N THR A 54 6.30 9.16 -28.79
CA THR A 54 7.43 9.73 -29.55
C THR A 54 6.98 10.00 -30.98
N SER A 55 6.34 11.14 -31.25
CA SER A 55 6.39 11.75 -32.58
C SER A 55 5.83 13.15 -32.59
N SER A 56 6.64 14.04 -33.14
CA SER A 56 6.38 15.44 -33.42
C SER A 56 5.24 15.60 -34.45
N GLU A 57 3.99 15.58 -34.02
CA GLU A 57 2.85 15.98 -34.86
C GLU A 57 1.85 16.85 -34.08
N ARG A 58 2.09 18.15 -34.17
CA ARG A 58 1.10 19.24 -34.36
C ARG A 58 -0.26 19.07 -33.66
N ILE A 59 -0.38 19.81 -32.55
CA ILE A 59 -1.60 20.33 -31.92
C ILE A 59 -2.61 20.80 -32.96
N GLN A 60 -3.65 20.02 -33.26
CA GLN A 60 -4.91 20.47 -33.87
C GLN A 60 -6.05 19.52 -33.51
N SER A 61 -6.60 19.61 -32.28
CA SER A 61 -8.01 19.29 -31.95
C SER A 61 -8.23 19.44 -30.44
N PHE A 62 -8.56 20.65 -30.01
CA PHE A 62 -8.69 21.03 -28.60
C PHE A 62 -10.06 20.67 -27.99
N SER A 63 -10.78 19.66 -28.51
CA SER A 63 -12.17 19.40 -28.10
C SER A 63 -12.58 17.94 -27.88
N SER A 64 -11.66 16.97 -27.88
CA SER A 64 -12.07 15.55 -27.71
C SER A 64 -11.20 14.68 -26.78
N LEU A 65 -10.24 15.22 -26.04
CA LEU A 65 -9.43 14.43 -25.11
C LEU A 65 -9.38 15.06 -23.72
N ALA A 66 -10.55 15.14 -23.09
CA ALA A 66 -10.69 15.28 -21.64
C ALA A 66 -10.73 13.88 -20.99
N THR A 67 -9.72 13.06 -21.25
CA THR A 67 -9.53 11.76 -20.59
C THR A 67 -8.18 11.80 -19.89
N GLU A 68 -8.23 11.94 -18.56
CA GLU A 68 -7.30 11.66 -17.44
C GLU A 68 -5.76 11.50 -17.64
N ALA A 69 -5.25 11.32 -18.86
CA ALA A 69 -3.85 11.11 -19.19
C ALA A 69 -3.01 12.41 -19.34
N ASP A 70 -3.63 13.58 -19.45
CA ASP A 70 -2.91 14.84 -19.74
C ASP A 70 -2.59 15.69 -18.49
N VAL A 71 -2.97 15.24 -17.29
CA VAL A 71 -2.51 15.87 -16.03
C VAL A 71 -1.18 15.23 -15.61
N SER A 72 -0.21 15.29 -16.52
CA SER A 72 1.19 14.94 -16.26
C SER A 72 1.94 16.17 -15.73
N LEU A 73 1.58 16.61 -14.52
CA LEU A 73 2.49 17.36 -13.66
C LEU A 73 3.13 16.36 -12.69
N TRP A 74 4.37 15.98 -12.96
CA TRP A 74 5.30 15.20 -12.13
C TRP A 74 4.83 14.95 -10.68
N ASN A 75 4.09 13.87 -10.45
CA ASN A 75 3.71 13.44 -9.11
C ASN A 75 4.52 12.19 -8.73
N PRO A 76 5.45 12.28 -7.77
CA PRO A 76 6.23 11.11 -7.33
C PRO A 76 5.33 9.98 -6.80
N GLY A 77 4.10 10.27 -6.35
CA GLY A 77 3.13 9.27 -5.94
C GLY A 77 2.57 8.40 -7.07
N LEU A 78 2.77 8.77 -8.34
CA LEU A 78 2.42 7.92 -9.49
C LEU A 78 3.53 6.95 -9.87
N LEU A 79 4.76 7.20 -9.41
CA LEU A 79 5.93 6.36 -9.70
C LEU A 79 5.93 5.05 -8.89
N SER A 80 5.20 5.01 -7.78
CA SER A 80 5.01 3.81 -6.93
C SER A 80 3.63 3.19 -7.15
N GLY A 81 3.57 1.87 -7.35
CA GLY A 81 2.33 1.12 -7.49
C GLY A 81 2.30 -0.19 -6.69
N LEU A 82 1.15 -0.52 -6.12
CA LEU A 82 0.85 -1.84 -5.55
C LEU A 82 0.02 -2.64 -6.55
N VAL A 83 0.46 -3.85 -6.87
CA VAL A 83 -0.30 -4.77 -7.72
C VAL A 83 -1.52 -5.26 -6.94
N MET A 84 -2.68 -5.27 -7.58
CA MET A 84 -3.96 -5.64 -7.01
C MET A 84 -4.60 -6.75 -7.84
N ALA A 85 -5.64 -7.38 -7.29
CA ALA A 85 -6.30 -8.51 -7.91
C ALA A 85 -6.99 -8.20 -9.26
N GLY A 86 -7.18 -6.93 -9.61
CA GLY A 86 -7.66 -6.52 -10.92
C GLY A 86 -6.69 -6.91 -12.05
N ALA A 87 -5.39 -7.07 -11.75
CA ALA A 87 -4.40 -7.55 -12.73
C ALA A 87 -4.71 -8.95 -13.26
N ASN A 88 -5.34 -9.80 -12.44
CA ASN A 88 -5.76 -11.14 -12.83
C ASN A 88 -7.14 -11.17 -13.52
N GLN A 89 -7.82 -10.03 -13.60
CA GLN A 89 -9.19 -9.89 -14.12
C GLN A 89 -9.24 -8.98 -15.37
N GLU A 90 -8.09 -8.65 -15.95
CA GLU A 90 -7.93 -7.72 -17.10
C GLU A 90 -8.56 -6.33 -16.88
N SER A 91 -8.91 -5.99 -15.64
CA SER A 91 -9.41 -4.66 -15.29
C SER A 91 -8.24 -3.73 -15.01
N VAL A 92 -7.85 -2.96 -16.03
CA VAL A 92 -6.77 -1.96 -15.93
C VAL A 92 -7.03 -0.96 -14.81
N ALA A 93 -8.30 -0.58 -14.59
CA ALA A 93 -8.65 0.38 -13.55
C ALA A 93 -8.48 -0.17 -12.13
N ASP A 94 -8.58 -1.49 -11.92
CA ASP A 94 -8.51 -2.14 -10.60
C ASP A 94 -7.20 -2.92 -10.34
N SER A 95 -6.24 -2.81 -11.24
CA SER A 95 -5.00 -3.61 -11.24
C SER A 95 -3.87 -3.01 -10.43
N ILE A 96 -3.78 -1.68 -10.33
CA ILE A 96 -2.68 -0.98 -9.66
C ILE A 96 -3.23 0.08 -8.73
N LEU A 97 -2.81 0.04 -7.47
CA LEU A 97 -3.05 1.10 -6.49
C LEU A 97 -1.80 1.97 -6.37
N HIS A 98 -1.87 3.22 -6.83
CA HIS A 98 -0.78 4.17 -6.76
C HIS A 98 -0.69 4.87 -5.39
N ALA A 99 0.51 5.32 -5.02
CA ALA A 99 0.71 6.08 -3.79
C ALA A 99 -0.08 7.40 -3.80
N ALA A 100 -0.21 8.07 -4.95
CA ALA A 100 -1.02 9.28 -5.09
C ALA A 100 -2.53 9.05 -4.78
N GLU A 101 -3.06 7.87 -5.10
CA GLU A 101 -4.44 7.50 -4.77
C GLU A 101 -4.62 7.28 -3.27
N ILE A 102 -3.58 6.79 -2.59
CA ILE A 102 -3.56 6.66 -1.13
C ILE A 102 -3.48 8.03 -0.48
N GLU A 103 -2.65 8.95 -0.99
CA GLU A 103 -2.54 10.33 -0.50
C GLU A 103 -3.88 11.08 -0.50
N ALA A 104 -4.74 10.78 -1.48
CA ALA A 104 -6.07 11.37 -1.60
C ALA A 104 -7.09 10.81 -0.59
N LEU A 105 -6.76 9.75 0.16
CA LEU A 105 -7.64 9.20 1.18
C LEU A 105 -7.69 10.07 2.44
N SER A 106 -8.79 9.95 3.18
CA SER A 106 -8.90 10.44 4.56
C SER A 106 -8.93 9.26 5.53
N LEU A 107 -7.84 9.07 6.26
CA LEU A 107 -7.60 7.98 7.20
C LEU A 107 -7.38 8.45 8.65
N PRO A 108 -8.14 9.42 9.21
CA PRO A 108 -7.86 10.00 10.53
C PRO A 108 -8.00 9.00 11.69
N ALA A 109 -8.77 7.92 11.49
CA ALA A 109 -8.94 6.85 12.46
C ALA A 109 -7.90 5.72 12.32
N MET A 110 -7.05 5.76 11.29
CA MET A 110 -6.10 4.70 10.99
C MET A 110 -4.92 4.75 11.96
N GLU A 111 -4.84 3.74 12.82
CA GLU A 111 -3.82 3.69 13.86
C GLU A 111 -2.58 2.90 13.47
N LEU A 112 -2.73 1.95 12.54
CA LEU A 112 -1.64 1.10 12.10
C LEU A 112 -1.91 0.61 10.68
N VAL A 113 -0.99 0.92 9.78
CA VAL A 113 -0.85 0.28 8.48
C VAL A 113 0.35 -0.64 8.55
N VAL A 114 0.21 -1.89 8.12
CA VAL A 114 1.32 -2.82 7.95
C VAL A 114 1.46 -3.12 6.47
N LEU A 115 2.65 -2.87 5.93
CA LEU A 115 3.01 -3.12 4.54
C LEU A 115 3.99 -4.29 4.50
N SER A 116 3.54 -5.37 3.89
CA SER A 116 4.35 -6.55 3.58
C SER A 116 4.44 -6.66 2.06
N THR A 117 5.18 -5.73 1.47
CA THR A 117 5.34 -5.63 0.02
C THR A 117 6.76 -5.99 -0.38
N CYS A 118 6.92 -7.04 -1.18
CA CYS A 118 8.18 -7.32 -1.86
C CYS A 118 8.25 -6.42 -3.10
N GLU A 119 9.33 -5.64 -3.23
CA GLU A 119 9.54 -4.82 -4.41
C GLU A 119 10.30 -5.60 -5.48
N SER A 120 9.69 -5.71 -6.66
CA SER A 120 10.45 -5.99 -7.88
C SER A 120 10.93 -4.65 -8.41
N ALA A 121 12.03 -4.14 -7.86
CA ALA A 121 12.65 -2.92 -8.36
C ALA A 121 13.39 -3.23 -9.66
N VAL A 122 13.03 -2.52 -10.74
CA VAL A 122 13.90 -2.43 -11.92
C VAL A 122 15.04 -1.48 -11.51
N GLY A 123 16.07 -2.04 -10.85
CA GLY A 123 17.23 -1.30 -10.33
C GLY A 123 17.33 -1.29 -8.80
N ALA A 124 18.46 -1.71 -8.25
CA ALA A 124 18.64 -1.95 -6.80
C ALA A 124 18.57 -0.68 -5.92
N SER A 125 18.74 0.52 -6.48
CA SER A 125 18.75 1.80 -5.75
C SER A 125 17.37 2.45 -5.61
N THR A 126 16.35 1.94 -6.30
CA THR A 126 15.05 2.60 -6.45
C THR A 126 13.94 1.98 -5.59
N ALA A 127 14.17 0.77 -5.08
CA ALA A 127 13.34 0.07 -4.10
C ALA A 127 13.04 0.95 -2.85
N ALA A 128 14.10 1.45 -2.20
CA ALA A 128 13.96 2.27 -1.00
C ALA A 128 13.13 3.56 -1.24
N GLU A 129 13.17 4.13 -2.45
CA GLU A 129 12.36 5.28 -2.83
C GLU A 129 10.88 4.90 -3.01
N GLY A 130 10.60 3.75 -3.62
CA GLY A 130 9.25 3.20 -3.78
C GLY A 130 8.51 3.04 -2.45
N MET A 131 9.15 2.40 -1.47
CA MET A 131 8.61 2.18 -0.13
C MET A 131 8.47 3.48 0.67
N SER A 132 9.42 4.41 0.52
CA SER A 132 9.30 5.75 1.12
C SER A 132 8.07 6.49 0.59
N GLY A 133 7.72 6.29 -0.68
CA GLY A 133 6.51 6.81 -1.31
C GLY A 133 5.23 6.31 -0.65
N PHE A 134 5.11 5.00 -0.40
CA PHE A 134 3.92 4.45 0.28
C PHE A 134 3.83 4.84 1.74
N GLN A 135 4.94 4.81 2.48
CA GLN A 135 4.95 5.26 3.87
C GLN A 135 4.51 6.72 3.97
N ARG A 136 5.06 7.59 3.11
CA ARG A 136 4.65 8.99 2.99
C ARG A 136 3.17 9.11 2.66
N ALA A 137 2.69 8.36 1.67
CA ALA A 137 1.30 8.43 1.23
C ALA A 137 0.30 8.11 2.35
N PHE A 138 0.55 7.03 3.11
CA PHE A 138 -0.30 6.69 4.26
C PHE A 138 -0.22 7.73 5.38
N HIS A 139 0.93 8.33 5.60
CA HIS A 139 1.06 9.42 6.57
C HIS A 139 0.32 10.69 6.12
N ILE A 140 0.41 11.07 4.85
CA ILE A 140 -0.35 12.20 4.27
C ILE A 140 -1.85 11.94 4.41
N ALA A 141 -2.30 10.71 4.16
CA ALA A 141 -3.69 10.31 4.32
C ALA A 141 -4.18 10.34 5.79
N GLY A 142 -3.28 10.43 6.77
CA GLY A 142 -3.60 10.55 8.20
C GLY A 142 -3.34 9.31 9.04
N ALA A 143 -2.64 8.29 8.52
CA ALA A 143 -2.27 7.12 9.31
C ALA A 143 -1.25 7.47 10.41
N ARG A 144 -1.54 7.04 11.65
CA ARG A 144 -0.70 7.34 12.82
C ARG A 144 0.60 6.54 12.86
N THR A 145 0.62 5.35 12.29
CA THR A 145 1.79 4.47 12.30
C THR A 145 1.77 3.61 11.05
N VAL A 146 2.91 3.53 10.37
CA VAL A 146 3.15 2.62 9.25
C VAL A 146 4.30 1.69 9.66
N LEU A 147 4.07 0.39 9.58
CA LEU A 147 5.06 -0.65 9.79
C LEU A 147 5.35 -1.30 8.43
N SER A 148 6.60 -1.29 7.99
CA SER A 148 7.00 -1.83 6.69
C SER A 148 8.18 -2.78 6.85
N SER A 149 8.22 -3.87 6.08
CA SER A 149 9.41 -4.71 5.94
C SER A 149 10.37 -4.06 4.94
N LEU A 150 11.66 -3.91 5.27
CA LEU A 150 12.67 -3.30 4.40
C LEU A 150 13.28 -4.28 3.38
N TRP A 151 13.05 -5.59 3.54
CA TRP A 151 13.69 -6.64 2.75
C TRP A 151 12.74 -7.82 2.55
N GLU A 152 13.02 -8.65 1.54
CA GLU A 152 12.34 -9.93 1.33
C GLU A 152 12.64 -10.84 2.52
N ILE A 153 11.59 -11.20 3.26
CA ILE A 153 11.65 -12.16 4.37
C ILE A 153 10.92 -13.41 3.90
N ASP A 154 11.50 -14.57 4.17
CA ASP A 154 10.84 -15.86 3.96
C ASP A 154 9.37 -15.85 4.46
N ASP A 155 8.47 -16.37 3.63
CA ASP A 155 7.02 -16.33 3.89
C ASP A 155 6.65 -16.95 5.24
N ALA A 156 7.31 -18.07 5.62
CA ALA A 156 7.02 -18.74 6.89
C ALA A 156 7.50 -17.91 8.09
N ALA A 157 8.69 -17.32 7.99
CA ALA A 157 9.22 -16.42 9.00
C ALA A 157 8.34 -15.16 9.17
N THR A 158 7.85 -14.57 8.08
CA THR A 158 6.94 -13.42 8.11
C THR A 158 5.62 -13.77 8.80
N VAL A 159 5.04 -14.93 8.49
CA VAL A 159 3.81 -15.40 9.14
C VAL A 159 4.01 -15.57 10.65
N GLU A 160 5.13 -16.17 11.07
CA GLU A 160 5.42 -16.34 12.49
C GLU A 160 5.64 -15.00 13.21
N LEU A 161 6.40 -14.09 12.58
CA LEU A 161 6.65 -12.74 13.07
C LEU A 161 5.32 -11.98 13.30
N MET A 162 4.45 -11.96 12.29
CA MET A 162 3.18 -11.25 12.36
C MET A 162 2.21 -11.87 13.37
N LYS A 163 2.19 -13.22 13.50
CA LYS A 163 1.44 -13.90 14.56
C LYS A 163 1.89 -13.44 15.95
N LYS A 164 3.21 -13.38 16.19
CA LYS A 164 3.77 -12.89 17.47
C LYS A 164 3.43 -11.40 17.68
N PHE A 165 3.60 -10.57 16.65
CA PHE A 165 3.33 -9.14 16.69
C PHE A 165 1.88 -8.85 17.11
N TYR A 166 0.90 -9.45 16.43
CA TYR A 166 -0.51 -9.25 16.77
C TYR A 166 -0.89 -9.88 18.12
N THR A 167 -0.23 -10.96 18.53
CA THR A 167 -0.39 -11.52 19.88
C THR A 167 0.06 -10.50 20.93
N TYR A 168 1.22 -9.88 20.76
CA TYR A 168 1.70 -8.86 21.69
C TYR A 168 0.82 -7.61 21.69
N LEU A 169 0.41 -7.16 20.50
CA LEU A 169 -0.40 -5.95 20.34
C LEU A 169 -1.83 -6.12 20.92
N TRP A 170 -2.52 -7.20 20.58
CA TRP A 170 -3.96 -7.34 20.90
C TRP A 170 -4.24 -8.15 22.15
N ILE A 171 -3.42 -9.17 22.46
CA ILE A 171 -3.62 -10.04 23.62
C ILE A 171 -2.83 -9.50 24.81
N LYS A 172 -1.53 -9.21 24.64
CA LYS A 172 -0.71 -8.65 25.73
C LYS A 172 -0.86 -7.14 25.91
N LYS A 173 -1.64 -6.47 25.05
CA LYS A 173 -1.94 -5.02 25.11
C LYS A 173 -0.68 -4.14 25.15
N MET A 174 0.40 -4.61 24.54
CA MET A 174 1.65 -3.84 24.43
C MET A 174 1.50 -2.70 23.43
N SER A 175 2.34 -1.67 23.56
CA SER A 175 2.43 -0.65 22.52
C SER A 175 2.98 -1.25 21.21
N ARG A 176 2.74 -0.58 20.09
CA ARG A 176 3.20 -1.03 18.75
C ARG A 176 4.71 -1.27 18.71
N ILE A 177 5.49 -0.38 19.34
CA ILE A 177 6.94 -0.45 19.40
C ILE A 177 7.40 -1.62 20.28
N GLU A 178 6.78 -1.82 21.44
CA GLU A 178 7.12 -2.95 22.32
C GLU A 178 6.73 -4.28 21.69
N ALA A 179 5.58 -4.33 21.03
CA ALA A 179 5.10 -5.52 20.34
C ALA A 179 6.10 -5.97 19.26
N ILE A 180 6.56 -5.07 18.38
CA ILE A 180 7.54 -5.43 17.34
C ILE A 180 8.92 -5.74 17.94
N ARG A 181 9.39 -5.01 18.96
CA ARG A 181 10.66 -5.33 19.62
C ARG A 181 10.66 -6.70 20.29
N SER A 182 9.49 -7.16 20.75
CA SER A 182 9.32 -8.46 21.39
C SER A 182 9.23 -9.62 20.39
N THR A 183 9.13 -9.34 19.08
CA THR A 183 9.15 -10.38 18.05
C THR A 183 10.55 -10.77 17.59
N THR A 184 11.54 -9.88 17.73
CA THR A 184 12.93 -10.12 17.33
C THR A 184 13.64 -10.96 18.40
N PRO A 185 14.40 -12.01 18.02
CA PRO A 185 15.20 -12.76 18.98
C PRO A 185 16.21 -11.81 19.65
N LYS A 186 16.35 -11.91 20.97
CA LYS A 186 17.46 -11.28 21.69
C LYS A 186 18.67 -12.21 21.51
N ASN A 187 19.54 -11.89 20.55
CA ASN A 187 20.89 -12.44 20.51
C ASN A 187 21.77 -11.73 21.53
#